data_AF-A0A950SUS0-F1
#
_entry.id   AF-A0A950SUS0-F1
#
_cell.length_a   1.000
_cell.length_b   1.000
_cell.length_c   1.000
_cell.angle_alpha   90.00
_cell.angle_beta   90.00
_cell.angle_gamma   90.00
#
_symmetry.space_group_name_H-M   'P 1'
#
loop_
_entity.id
_entity.type
_entity.pdbx_description
1 polymer ?
#
loop_
_entity_poly.entity_id
_entity_poly.type
_entity_poly.pdbx_seq_one_letter_code
_entity_poly.pdbx_strand_id
1 'polypeptide(L)'
;MNRFSWGRFLAVLHKEWIQVRRDPMTLRLIIALPVMQLFLFGYAINTDPKHLPTGLLSSEHSQYVRTIVAALRNTGYYDIRPLASEAAAERALAEGEVLFVINVPPNFERSVDRGEIPAILVDADATDPSAIGNATAALASLTATLNRDLPPKLQSESSKQPFQF
;
A
#
# COMPACT_ATOMS: atom_id res chain seq x y z
N MET A 1 -4.57 27.07 -45.13
CA MET A 1 -4.31 27.09 -43.69
C MET A 1 -2.80 27.06 -43.43
N ASN A 2 -2.38 27.35 -42.20
CA ASN A 2 -1.02 27.64 -41.70
C ASN A 2 -0.52 29.04 -41.97
N ARG A 3 -0.43 29.86 -40.92
CA ARG A 3 0.74 30.72 -40.65
C ARG A 3 0.91 30.98 -39.14
N PHE A 4 1.12 29.91 -38.38
CA PHE A 4 1.80 30.10 -37.09
C PHE A 4 3.21 30.64 -37.39
N SER A 5 3.51 31.86 -36.94
CA SER A 5 4.80 32.51 -37.18
C SER A 5 5.69 32.34 -35.96
N TRP A 6 6.65 31.42 -36.05
CA TRP A 6 7.62 31.14 -35.00
C TRP A 6 8.36 32.38 -34.51
N GLY A 7 8.73 33.29 -35.43
CA GLY A 7 9.39 34.55 -35.07
C GLY A 7 8.52 35.47 -34.21
N ARG A 8 7.21 35.55 -34.50
CA ARG A 8 6.26 36.34 -33.68
C ARG A 8 6.03 35.70 -32.32
N PHE A 9 5.95 34.37 -32.26
CA PHE A 9 5.83 33.62 -31.00
C PHE A 9 7.04 33.87 -30.09
N LEU A 10 8.26 33.75 -30.61
CA LEU A 10 9.50 34.02 -29.86
C LEU A 10 9.59 35.47 -29.37
N ALA A 11 9.17 36.43 -30.19
CA ALA A 11 9.14 37.84 -29.80
C ALA A 11 8.17 38.11 -28.64
N VAL A 12 6.98 37.50 -28.67
CA VAL A 12 5.99 37.59 -27.57
C VAL A 12 6.52 36.89 -26.33
N LEU A 13 7.08 35.68 -26.45
CA LEU A 13 7.66 34.95 -25.33
C LEU A 13 8.78 35.74 -24.64
N HIS A 14 9.67 36.36 -25.41
CA HIS A 14 10.74 37.20 -24.88
C HIS A 14 10.18 38.42 -24.12
N LYS A 15 9.13 39.06 -24.65
CA LYS A 15 8.44 40.16 -23.97
C LYS A 15 7.85 39.71 -22.63
N GLU A 16 7.09 38.62 -22.63
CA GLU A 16 6.44 38.09 -21.42
C GLU A 16 7.48 37.66 -20.36
N TRP A 17 8.60 37.07 -20.79
CA TRP A 17 9.70 36.71 -19.87
C TRP A 17 10.29 37.93 -19.15
N ILE A 18 10.54 39.02 -19.88
CA ILE A 18 11.03 40.26 -19.28
C ILE A 18 9.98 40.85 -18.34
N GLN A 19 8.70 40.80 -18.72
CA GLN A 19 7.59 41.30 -17.92
C GLN A 19 7.47 40.54 -16.60
N VAL A 20 7.48 39.20 -16.63
CA VAL A 20 7.44 38.35 -15.43
C VAL A 20 8.66 38.59 -14.53
N ARG A 21 9.86 38.73 -15.10
CA ARG A 21 11.08 39.02 -14.30
C ARG A 21 11.05 40.38 -13.60
N ARG A 22 10.36 41.38 -14.17
CA ARG A 22 10.27 42.73 -13.60
C ARG A 22 9.11 42.90 -12.63
N ASP A 23 8.16 41.97 -12.60
CA ASP A 23 7.08 41.93 -11.63
C ASP A 23 7.44 41.00 -10.44
N PRO A 24 7.95 41.54 -9.32
CA PRO A 24 8.34 40.74 -8.17
C PRO A 24 7.16 40.09 -7.46
N MET A 25 5.92 40.54 -7.67
CA MET A 25 4.75 39.88 -7.09
C MET A 25 4.42 38.61 -7.87
N THR A 26 4.40 38.69 -9.20
CA THR A 26 4.22 37.53 -10.07
C THR A 26 5.33 36.50 -9.86
N LEU A 27 6.59 36.92 -9.77
CA LEU A 27 7.71 36.01 -9.52
C LEU A 27 7.61 35.34 -8.14
N ARG A 28 7.19 36.09 -7.09
CA ARG A 28 6.92 35.51 -5.77
C ARG A 28 5.80 34.48 -5.81
N LEU A 29 4.70 34.75 -6.52
CA LEU A 29 3.59 33.79 -6.62
C LEU A 29 4.01 32.50 -7.33
N ILE A 30 4.72 32.63 -8.45
CA ILE A 30 5.20 31.49 -9.25
C ILE A 30 6.11 30.57 -8.43
N ILE A 31 6.89 31.11 -7.49
CA ILE A 31 7.77 30.31 -6.62
C ILE A 31 7.05 29.88 -5.33
N ALA A 32 6.34 30.79 -4.68
CA ALA A 32 5.74 30.55 -3.37
C ALA A 32 4.61 29.53 -3.44
N LEU A 33 3.79 29.55 -4.50
CA LEU A 33 2.67 28.60 -4.62
C LEU A 33 3.17 27.15 -4.73
N PRO A 34 4.11 26.79 -5.62
CA PRO A 34 4.71 25.45 -5.65
C PRO A 34 5.45 25.08 -4.36
N VAL A 35 6.15 26.01 -3.73
CA VAL A 35 6.84 25.75 -2.46
C VAL A 35 5.84 25.44 -1.35
N MET A 36 4.77 26.22 -1.24
CA MET A 36 3.68 25.93 -0.30
C MET A 36 3.01 24.61 -0.59
N GLN A 37 2.77 24.28 -1.87
CA GLN A 37 2.24 22.97 -2.27
C GLN A 37 3.19 21.84 -1.87
N LEU A 38 4.50 22.01 -2.04
CA LEU A 38 5.49 21.02 -1.64
C LEU A 38 5.49 20.81 -0.12
N PHE A 39 5.39 21.87 0.68
CA PHE A 39 5.26 21.75 2.13
C PHE A 39 3.93 21.11 2.53
N LEU A 40 2.83 21.53 1.91
CA LEU A 40 1.51 20.98 2.17
C LEU A 40 1.50 19.50 1.85
N PHE A 41 1.86 19.08 0.64
CA PHE A 41 1.85 17.67 0.26
C PHE A 41 2.97 16.87 0.94
N GLY A 42 4.15 17.45 1.12
CA GLY A 42 5.27 16.78 1.79
C GLY A 42 5.02 16.53 3.29
N TYR A 43 4.21 17.36 3.94
CA TYR A 43 3.82 17.16 5.34
C TYR A 43 2.45 16.49 5.50
N ALA A 44 1.48 16.80 4.63
CA ALA A 44 0.12 16.28 4.73
C ALA A 44 -0.04 14.87 4.14
N ILE A 45 0.77 14.50 3.13
CA ILE A 45 0.79 13.12 2.63
C ILE A 45 1.74 12.33 3.51
N ASN A 46 1.19 11.52 4.41
CA ASN A 46 1.98 10.55 5.15
C ASN A 46 2.26 9.33 4.25
N THR A 47 3.47 9.26 3.68
CA THR A 47 3.86 8.14 2.80
C THR A 47 4.28 6.89 3.56
N ASP A 48 4.25 6.86 4.90
CA ASP A 48 4.54 5.67 5.72
C ASP A 48 3.47 5.50 6.81
N PRO A 49 2.30 4.95 6.46
CA PRO A 49 1.23 4.75 7.42
C PRO A 49 1.55 3.54 8.30
N LYS A 50 1.75 3.80 9.59
CA LYS A 50 1.98 2.78 10.61
C LYS A 50 0.70 2.52 11.38
N HIS A 51 0.60 1.33 11.98
CA HIS A 51 -0.55 0.92 12.79
C HIS A 51 -1.88 0.92 12.02
N LEU A 52 -1.87 0.41 10.78
CA LEU A 52 -3.06 0.21 9.96
C LEU A 52 -4.00 -0.78 10.65
N PRO A 53 -5.25 -0.39 10.95
CA PRO A 53 -6.23 -1.27 11.57
C PRO A 53 -6.42 -2.53 10.74
N THR A 54 -6.15 -3.69 11.34
CA THR A 54 -6.11 -4.96 10.62
C THR A 54 -6.89 -6.02 11.38
N GLY A 55 -7.84 -6.65 10.70
CA GLY A 55 -8.59 -7.78 11.22
C GLY A 55 -7.86 -9.11 11.01
N LEU A 56 -7.91 -9.99 12.00
CA LEU A 56 -7.48 -11.39 11.88
C LEU A 56 -8.70 -12.30 12.01
N LEU A 57 -9.00 -13.02 10.93
CA LEU A 57 -9.94 -14.12 10.93
C LEU A 57 -9.15 -15.43 10.94
N SER A 58 -9.23 -16.16 12.05
CA SER A 58 -8.55 -17.43 12.19
C SER A 58 -9.45 -18.45 12.87
N SER A 59 -9.68 -19.57 12.19
CA SER A 59 -10.49 -20.68 12.69
C SER A 59 -9.74 -21.52 13.75
N GLU A 60 -8.42 -21.37 13.86
CA GLU A 60 -7.55 -22.25 14.67
C GLU A 60 -6.45 -21.47 15.41
N HIS A 61 -6.21 -21.81 16.67
CA HIS A 61 -5.17 -21.18 17.49
C HIS A 61 -3.82 -21.90 17.36
N SER A 62 -3.24 -21.90 16.16
CA SER A 62 -1.97 -22.58 15.88
C SER A 62 -0.73 -21.77 16.29
N GLN A 63 0.39 -22.46 16.58
CA GLN A 63 1.70 -21.81 16.76
C GLN A 63 2.17 -21.11 15.49
N TYR A 64 1.93 -21.70 14.31
CA TYR A 64 2.31 -21.10 13.03
C TYR A 64 1.62 -19.75 12.82
N VAL A 65 0.31 -19.69 13.09
CA VAL A 65 -0.49 -18.46 13.00
C VAL A 65 0.05 -17.38 13.95
N ARG A 66 0.36 -17.74 15.20
CA ARG A 66 0.95 -16.79 16.16
C ARG A 66 2.29 -16.24 15.66
N THR A 67 3.15 -17.08 15.09
CA THR A 67 4.45 -16.64 14.53
C THR A 67 4.26 -15.69 13.36
N ILE A 68 3.34 -15.98 12.43
CA ILE A 68 3.05 -15.12 11.28
C ILE A 68 2.48 -13.77 11.74
N VAL A 69 1.51 -13.79 12.66
CA VAL A 69 0.93 -12.57 13.25
C VAL A 69 1.98 -11.74 13.99
N ALA A 70 2.91 -12.39 14.71
CA ALA A 70 4.01 -11.70 15.37
C ALA A 70 4.98 -11.06 14.36
N ALA A 71 5.32 -11.77 13.28
CA ALA A 71 6.16 -11.24 12.20
C ALA A 71 5.52 -10.02 11.52
N LEU A 72 4.20 -10.08 11.28
CA LEU A 72 3.44 -8.96 10.70
C LEU A 72 3.41 -7.75 11.64
N ARG A 73 3.14 -7.95 12.94
CA ARG A 73 3.21 -6.87 13.94
C ARG A 73 4.60 -6.24 14.01
N ASN A 74 5.65 -7.04 13.87
CA ASN A 74 7.03 -6.56 13.93
C ASN A 74 7.39 -5.63 12.76
N THR A 75 6.63 -5.65 11.66
CA THR A 75 6.82 -4.69 10.56
C THR A 75 6.38 -3.27 10.92
N GLY A 76 5.55 -3.10 11.96
CA GLY A 76 4.99 -1.80 12.37
C GLY A 76 3.85 -1.28 11.49
N TYR A 77 3.55 -1.95 10.37
CA TYR A 77 2.45 -1.56 9.48
C TYR A 77 1.09 -1.99 10.03
N TYR A 78 0.99 -3.13 10.72
CA TYR A 78 -0.29 -3.77 11.07
C TYR A 78 -0.63 -3.65 12.56
N ASP A 79 -1.78 -3.05 12.89
CA ASP A 79 -2.43 -3.19 14.21
C ASP A 79 -3.48 -4.30 14.14
N ILE A 80 -3.05 -5.53 14.47
CA ILE A 80 -3.87 -6.73 14.30
C ILE A 80 -4.83 -6.92 15.47
N ARG A 81 -6.12 -7.11 15.19
CA ARG A 81 -7.17 -7.44 16.17
C ARG A 81 -7.95 -8.68 15.72
N PRO A 82 -8.31 -9.61 16.63
CA PRO A 82 -9.09 -10.78 16.26
C PRO A 82 -10.53 -10.39 15.89
N LEU A 83 -11.09 -11.01 14.85
CA LEU A 83 -12.48 -10.88 14.47
C LEU A 83 -13.24 -12.19 14.72
N ALA A 84 -14.52 -12.05 15.03
CA ALA A 84 -15.37 -13.17 15.44
C ALA A 84 -15.89 -14.02 14.26
N SER A 85 -16.09 -13.42 13.08
CA SER A 85 -16.63 -14.11 11.90
C SER A 85 -16.30 -13.39 10.59
N GLU A 86 -16.41 -14.10 9.48
CA GLU A 86 -16.25 -13.55 8.13
C GLU A 86 -17.24 -12.42 7.85
N ALA A 87 -18.50 -12.57 8.25
CA ALA A 87 -19.50 -11.51 8.13
C ALA A 87 -19.20 -10.28 9.00
N ALA A 88 -18.46 -10.43 10.10
CA ALA A 88 -17.97 -9.30 10.87
C ALA A 88 -16.75 -8.64 10.20
N ALA A 89 -15.91 -9.43 9.52
CA ALA A 89 -14.76 -8.92 8.78
C ALA A 89 -15.17 -8.11 7.55
N GLU A 90 -16.14 -8.62 6.78
CA GLU A 90 -16.69 -7.89 5.65
C GLU A 90 -17.34 -6.58 6.08
N ARG A 91 -18.10 -6.58 7.19
CA ARG A 91 -18.69 -5.36 7.75
C ARG A 91 -17.62 -4.37 8.24
N ALA A 92 -16.64 -4.84 9.01
CA ALA A 92 -15.58 -3.97 9.51
C ALA A 92 -14.74 -3.35 8.38
N LEU A 93 -14.54 -4.09 7.27
CA LEU A 93 -13.87 -3.58 6.08
C LEU A 93 -14.76 -2.58 5.33
N ALA A 94 -16.06 -2.88 5.16
CA ALA A 94 -17.01 -1.99 4.48
C ALA A 94 -17.29 -0.69 5.24
N GLU A 95 -17.26 -0.73 6.58
CA GLU A 95 -17.43 0.43 7.45
C GLU A 95 -16.13 1.22 7.65
N GLY A 96 -14.99 0.71 7.15
CA GLY A 96 -13.67 1.32 7.29
C GLY A 96 -13.09 1.24 8.71
N GLU A 97 -13.65 0.38 9.57
CA GLU A 97 -13.08 0.10 10.90
C GLU A 97 -11.72 -0.62 10.80
N VAL A 98 -11.58 -1.48 9.78
CA VAL A 98 -10.32 -2.12 9.41
C VAL A 98 -9.99 -1.80 7.95
N LEU A 99 -8.71 -1.63 7.65
CA LEU A 99 -8.21 -1.44 6.29
C LEU A 99 -7.70 -2.73 5.66
N PHE A 100 -7.40 -3.73 6.49
CA PHE A 100 -6.95 -5.05 6.07
C PHE A 100 -7.70 -6.13 6.83
N VAL A 101 -7.94 -7.27 6.19
CA VAL A 101 -8.41 -8.51 6.83
C VAL A 101 -7.47 -9.64 6.40
N ILE A 102 -6.92 -10.34 7.38
CA ILE A 102 -6.08 -11.53 7.17
C ILE A 102 -6.94 -12.75 7.50
N ASN A 103 -7.23 -13.55 6.48
CA ASN A 103 -8.02 -14.78 6.59
C ASN A 103 -7.09 -15.99 6.53
N VAL A 104 -7.00 -16.70 7.65
CA VAL A 104 -6.26 -17.96 7.76
C VAL A 104 -7.23 -19.13 7.56
N PRO A 105 -7.02 -19.99 6.55
CA PRO A 105 -7.93 -21.08 6.26
C PRO A 105 -8.00 -22.11 7.41
N PRO A 106 -9.11 -22.86 7.53
CA PRO A 106 -9.18 -23.98 8.46
C PRO A 106 -8.19 -25.09 8.09
N ASN A 107 -7.73 -25.86 9.07
CA ASN A 107 -6.69 -26.89 8.97
C ASN A 107 -5.31 -26.39 8.51
N PHE A 108 -5.01 -25.10 8.68
CA PHE A 108 -3.73 -24.50 8.27
C PHE A 108 -2.53 -25.26 8.85
N GLU A 109 -2.55 -25.54 10.16
CA GLU A 109 -1.49 -26.28 10.85
C GLU A 109 -1.27 -27.65 10.23
N ARG A 110 -2.36 -28.40 10.02
CA ARG A 110 -2.28 -29.74 9.45
C ARG A 110 -1.77 -29.72 8.00
N SER A 111 -2.09 -28.70 7.22
CA SER A 111 -1.56 -28.56 5.85
C SER A 111 -0.06 -28.25 5.86
N VAL A 112 0.39 -27.34 6.72
CA VAL A 112 1.82 -27.04 6.89
C VAL A 112 2.59 -28.29 7.33
N ASP A 113 2.08 -29.05 8.30
CA ASP A 113 2.73 -30.27 8.80
C ASP A 113 2.79 -31.40 7.74
N ARG A 114 1.84 -31.42 6.78
CA ARG A 114 1.86 -32.33 5.62
C ARG A 114 2.86 -31.90 4.55
N GLY A 115 3.54 -30.77 4.72
CA GLY A 115 4.42 -30.17 3.73
C GLY A 115 3.67 -29.49 2.57
N GLU A 116 2.38 -29.19 2.76
CA GLU A 116 1.62 -28.37 1.82
C GLU A 116 1.89 -26.87 2.07
N ILE A 117 1.59 -26.05 1.06
CA ILE A 117 1.71 -24.60 1.14
C ILE A 117 0.30 -23.99 1.12
N PRO A 118 -0.36 -23.85 2.28
CA PRO A 118 -1.69 -23.23 2.34
C PRO A 118 -1.62 -21.73 2.03
N ALA A 119 -2.57 -21.25 1.22
CA ALA A 119 -2.69 -19.83 0.91
C ALA A 119 -3.38 -19.07 2.05
N ILE A 120 -2.75 -17.98 2.51
CA ILE A 120 -3.38 -17.00 3.40
C ILE A 120 -3.95 -15.90 2.52
N LEU A 121 -5.22 -15.54 2.76
CA LEU A 121 -5.89 -14.50 2.01
C LEU A 121 -5.80 -13.17 2.79
N VAL A 122 -5.52 -12.09 2.07
CA VAL A 122 -5.44 -10.74 2.63
C VAL A 122 -6.35 -9.84 1.83
N ASP A 123 -7.46 -9.41 2.43
CA ASP A 123 -8.34 -8.40 1.87
C ASP A 123 -7.86 -7.01 2.32
N ALA A 124 -7.97 -6.02 1.43
CA ALA A 124 -7.56 -4.65 1.70
C ALA A 124 -8.54 -3.66 1.08
N ASP A 125 -8.87 -2.59 1.81
CA ASP A 125 -9.73 -1.50 1.31
C ASP A 125 -8.94 -0.53 0.43
N ALA A 126 -8.86 -0.78 -0.87
CA ALA A 126 -8.05 -0.01 -1.82
C ALA A 126 -8.47 1.47 -2.06
N THR A 127 -9.32 2.06 -1.20
CA THR A 127 -9.76 3.47 -1.30
C THR A 127 -8.59 4.46 -1.17
N ASP A 128 -7.54 4.12 -0.41
CA ASP A 128 -6.28 4.88 -0.35
C ASP A 128 -5.07 4.03 -0.80
N PRO A 129 -4.68 4.13 -2.09
CA PRO A 129 -3.52 3.40 -2.61
C PRO A 129 -2.20 3.78 -1.94
N SER A 130 -2.08 5.02 -1.46
CA SER A 130 -0.86 5.51 -0.80
C SER A 130 -0.70 4.91 0.60
N ALA A 131 -1.82 4.63 1.27
CA ALA A 131 -1.82 3.97 2.57
C ALA A 131 -1.55 2.46 2.47
N ILE A 132 -2.01 1.81 1.41
CA ILE A 132 -2.00 0.35 1.30
C ILE A 132 -0.79 -0.18 0.56
N GLY A 133 -0.21 0.61 -0.34
CA GLY A 133 0.93 0.20 -1.17
C GLY A 133 2.14 -0.26 -0.35
N ASN A 134 2.49 0.44 0.72
CA ASN A 134 3.64 0.07 1.54
C ASN A 134 3.39 -1.17 2.39
N ALA A 135 2.19 -1.29 2.96
CA ALA A 135 1.81 -2.46 3.75
C ALA A 135 1.78 -3.73 2.87
N THR A 136 1.15 -3.66 1.70
CA THR A 136 1.16 -4.78 0.72
C THR A 136 2.57 -5.14 0.26
N ALA A 137 3.45 -4.16 0.02
CA ALA A 137 4.86 -4.41 -0.27
C ALA A 137 5.59 -5.12 0.89
N ALA A 138 5.26 -4.77 2.15
CA ALA A 138 5.81 -5.44 3.32
C ALA A 138 5.42 -6.93 3.37
N LEU A 139 4.18 -7.29 3.02
CA LEU A 139 3.74 -8.70 2.91
C LEU A 139 4.57 -9.46 1.87
N ALA A 140 4.77 -8.87 0.69
CA ALA A 140 5.57 -9.47 -0.37
C ALA A 140 7.04 -9.69 0.08
N SER A 141 7.59 -8.77 0.87
CA SER A 141 8.95 -8.93 1.42
C SER A 141 9.04 -10.03 2.49
N LEU A 142 8.01 -10.18 3.33
CA LEU A 142 7.92 -11.23 4.34
C LEU A 142 7.82 -12.60 3.69
N THR A 143 6.95 -12.77 2.69
CA THR A 143 6.79 -14.05 1.98
C THR A 143 8.05 -14.42 1.23
N ALA A 144 8.73 -13.47 0.57
CA ALA A 144 10.01 -13.73 -0.08
C ALA A 144 11.10 -14.18 0.90
N THR A 145 11.16 -13.56 2.08
CA THR A 145 12.13 -13.92 3.14
C THR A 145 11.83 -15.30 3.72
N LEU A 146 10.56 -15.56 4.05
CA LEU A 146 10.09 -16.88 4.51
C LEU A 146 10.41 -17.97 3.48
N ASN A 147 10.13 -17.72 2.20
CA ASN A 147 10.38 -18.69 1.14
C ASN A 147 11.88 -19.00 0.97
N ARG A 148 12.75 -18.03 1.20
CA ARG A 148 14.21 -18.22 1.16
C ARG A 148 14.72 -19.09 2.32
N ASP A 149 14.14 -18.93 3.50
CA ASP A 149 14.57 -19.64 4.71
C ASP A 149 13.94 -21.04 4.82
N LEU A 150 12.93 -21.35 4.01
CA LEU A 150 12.31 -22.67 3.95
C LEU A 150 13.19 -23.71 3.25
N PRO A 151 13.18 -24.97 3.72
CA PRO A 151 13.83 -26.09 3.04
C PRO A 151 13.35 -26.20 1.59
N PRO A 152 14.18 -26.67 0.63
CA PRO A 152 13.84 -26.73 -0.80
C PRO A 152 12.51 -27.44 -1.13
N LYS A 153 12.05 -28.36 -0.27
CA LYS A 153 10.80 -29.11 -0.43
C LYS A 153 9.53 -28.32 -0.04
N LEU A 154 9.69 -27.22 0.70
CA LEU A 154 8.61 -26.37 1.21
C LEU A 154 8.61 -24.99 0.55
N GLN A 155 9.51 -24.77 -0.41
CA GLN A 155 9.54 -23.52 -1.15
C GLN A 155 8.31 -23.42 -2.05
N SER A 156 7.58 -22.32 -1.95
CA SER A 156 6.41 -22.09 -2.78
C SER A 156 6.82 -21.79 -4.21
N GLU A 157 6.47 -22.65 -5.15
CA GLU A 157 6.32 -22.24 -6.55
C GLU A 157 5.17 -21.24 -6.58
N SER A 158 5.42 -20.02 -7.10
CA SER A 158 4.44 -18.92 -7.17
C SER A 158 3.07 -19.44 -7.62
N SER A 159 2.16 -19.67 -6.68
CA SER A 159 0.85 -20.23 -7.00
C SER A 159 0.11 -19.22 -7.87
N LYS A 160 -0.36 -19.70 -9.02
CA LYS A 160 -1.20 -18.94 -9.96
C LYS A 160 -2.33 -18.27 -9.15
N GLN A 161 -2.44 -16.94 -9.22
CA GLN A 161 -3.43 -16.18 -8.44
C GLN A 161 -4.82 -16.82 -8.63
N PRO A 162 -5.50 -17.23 -7.55
CA PRO A 162 -6.76 -17.97 -7.65
C PRO A 162 -7.88 -17.15 -8.30
N PHE A 163 -7.75 -15.83 -8.36
CA PHE A 163 -8.71 -14.92 -8.98
C PHE A 163 -7.96 -13.97 -9.93
N GLN A 164 -8.36 -13.97 -11.21
CA GLN A 164 -8.06 -12.90 -12.17
C GLN A 164 -9.31 -12.02 -12.24
N PHE A 165 -9.20 -10.78 -11.79
CA PHE A 165 -10.21 -9.75 -12.02
C PHE A 165 -9.90 -9.00 -13.32
#